data_AF-A0A426DMW8-F1
#
_entry.id   AF-A0A426DMW8-F1
#
_cell.length_a   1.000
_cell.length_b   1.000
_cell.length_c   1.000
_cell.angle_alpha   90.00
_cell.angle_beta   90.00
_cell.angle_gamma   90.00
#
_symmetry.space_group_name_H-M   'P 1'
#
loop_
_entity.id
_entity.type
_entity.pdbx_description
1 polymer ?
#
loop_
_entity_poly.entity_id
_entity_poly.type
_entity_poly.pdbx_seq_one_letter_code
_entity_poly.pdbx_strand_id
1 'polypeptide(L)'
;MARNYRKRFHVDINTALSDLQAIGVEFTQEYLEAVKRSEEERIRQKHAKKRQKLMEEEAFLYADSDDRFAFIAGYTSGGMPYGTTWEELGLEPYASYEQLMEAYASLEGIGEKGDHDDADKGEKELCELYFK
;
A
#
# COMPACT_ATOMS: atom_id res chain seq x y z
N MET A 1 28.92 -22.26 4.65
CA MET A 1 28.56 -22.27 6.08
C MET A 1 27.19 -21.62 6.34
N ALA A 2 27.03 -20.31 6.09
CA ALA A 2 25.80 -19.56 6.36
C ALA A 2 24.51 -20.17 5.77
N ARG A 3 24.58 -20.71 4.54
CA ARG A 3 23.43 -21.42 3.92
C ARG A 3 22.93 -22.62 4.74
N ASN A 4 23.83 -23.41 5.33
CA ASN A 4 23.44 -24.58 6.12
C ASN A 4 22.94 -24.16 7.51
N TYR A 5 23.58 -23.16 8.12
CA TYR A 5 23.13 -22.59 9.39
C TYR A 5 21.69 -22.06 9.27
N ARG A 6 21.45 -21.21 8.27
CA ARG A 6 20.13 -20.67 7.94
C ARG A 6 19.07 -21.76 7.82
N LYS A 7 19.36 -22.84 7.08
CA LYS A 7 18.40 -23.94 6.86
C LYS A 7 18.11 -24.72 8.14
N ARG A 8 19.12 -24.92 9.00
CA ARG A 8 18.96 -25.67 10.25
C ARG A 8 18.14 -24.89 11.28
N PHE A 9 18.38 -23.57 11.38
CA PHE A 9 17.77 -22.71 12.40
C PHE A 9 16.60 -21.85 11.88
N HIS A 10 16.25 -21.97 10.59
CA HIS A 10 15.14 -21.28 9.95
C HIS A 10 15.17 -19.74 10.07
N VAL A 11 16.38 -19.17 10.11
CA VAL A 11 16.59 -17.71 10.14
C VAL A 11 16.70 -17.13 8.73
N ASP A 12 16.81 -15.81 8.58
CA ASP A 12 17.22 -15.19 7.32
C ASP A 12 18.74 -15.25 7.12
N ILE A 13 19.21 -14.93 5.91
CA ILE A 13 20.63 -15.05 5.59
C ILE A 13 21.47 -13.97 6.29
N ASN A 14 20.90 -12.78 6.57
CA ASN A 14 21.62 -11.72 7.26
C ASN A 14 21.79 -12.07 8.74
N THR A 15 20.73 -12.56 9.39
CA THR A 15 20.81 -13.08 10.76
C THR A 15 21.81 -14.22 10.88
N ALA A 16 21.80 -15.18 9.94
CA ALA A 16 22.78 -16.27 9.93
C ALA A 16 24.23 -15.76 9.79
N LEU A 17 24.46 -14.66 9.07
CA LEU A 17 25.80 -14.07 8.95
C LEU A 17 26.21 -13.38 10.23
N SER A 18 25.33 -12.57 10.83
CA SER A 18 25.58 -11.88 12.09
C SER A 18 25.89 -12.85 13.23
N ASP A 19 25.12 -13.95 13.34
CA ASP A 19 25.36 -15.00 14.34
C ASP A 19 26.74 -15.65 14.15
N LEU A 20 27.11 -15.98 12.91
CA LEU A 20 28.38 -16.61 12.61
C LEU A 20 29.56 -15.65 12.85
N GLN A 21 29.40 -14.35 12.55
CA GLN A 21 30.38 -13.32 12.90
C GLN A 21 30.55 -13.19 14.41
N ALA A 22 29.46 -13.25 15.19
CA ALA A 22 29.53 -13.20 16.65
C ALA A 22 30.27 -14.40 17.27
N ILE A 23 30.28 -15.55 16.57
CA ILE A 23 31.03 -16.75 16.95
C ILE A 23 32.51 -16.68 16.48
N GLY A 24 32.90 -15.62 15.75
CA GLY A 24 34.26 -15.39 15.26
C GLY A 24 34.54 -15.96 13.86
N VAL A 25 33.49 -16.24 13.08
CA VAL A 25 33.66 -16.62 11.66
C VAL A 25 33.89 -15.37 10.82
N GLU A 26 35.06 -15.28 10.20
CA GLU A 26 35.40 -14.21 9.29
C GLU A 26 34.77 -14.42 7.90
N PHE A 27 34.21 -13.33 7.36
CA PHE A 27 33.68 -13.29 6.00
C PHE A 27 34.38 -12.19 5.21
N THR A 28 34.56 -12.40 3.91
CA THR A 28 35.09 -11.34 3.05
C THR A 28 34.04 -10.26 2.86
N GLN A 29 34.48 -9.00 2.78
CA GLN A 29 33.60 -7.86 2.52
C GLN A 29 32.81 -8.05 1.22
N GLU A 30 33.46 -8.55 0.18
CA GLU A 30 32.82 -8.89 -1.11
C GLU A 30 31.66 -9.90 -0.95
N TYR A 31 31.83 -10.90 -0.07
CA TYR A 31 30.79 -11.89 0.18
C TYR A 31 29.58 -11.28 0.89
N LEU A 32 29.81 -10.44 1.90
CA LEU A 32 28.74 -9.74 2.62
C LEU A 32 27.95 -8.81 1.68
N GLU A 33 28.66 -8.06 0.83
CA GLU A 33 28.03 -7.18 -0.15
C GLU A 33 27.24 -7.94 -1.21
N ALA A 34 27.77 -9.07 -1.69
CA ALA A 34 27.06 -9.94 -2.63
C ALA A 34 25.76 -10.50 -2.02
N VAL A 35 25.79 -10.92 -0.75
CA VAL A 35 24.60 -11.41 -0.04
C VAL A 35 23.59 -10.27 0.14
N LYS A 36 24.03 -9.09 0.60
CA LYS A 36 23.18 -7.92 0.80
C LYS A 36 22.45 -7.54 -0.50
N ARG A 37 23.19 -7.42 -1.59
CA ARG A 37 22.63 -7.11 -2.92
C ARG A 37 21.60 -8.15 -3.37
N SER A 38 21.88 -9.44 -3.13
CA SER A 38 20.96 -10.52 -3.50
C SER A 38 19.66 -10.49 -2.71
N GLU A 39 19.70 -10.13 -1.43
CA GLU A 39 18.51 -10.00 -0.59
C GLU A 39 17.70 -8.75 -0.93
N GLU A 40 18.36 -7.62 -1.17
CA GLU A 40 17.70 -6.39 -1.64
C GLU A 40 16.95 -6.62 -2.96
N GLU A 41 17.58 -7.33 -3.90
CA GLU A 41 16.95 -7.67 -5.18
C GLU A 41 15.77 -8.64 -4.98
N ARG A 42 15.90 -9.65 -4.12
CA ARG A 42 14.80 -10.56 -3.75
C ARG A 42 13.60 -9.81 -3.16
N ILE A 43 13.86 -8.86 -2.26
CA ILE A 43 12.84 -8.01 -1.64
C ILE A 43 12.18 -7.15 -2.71
N ARG A 44 12.97 -6.47 -3.55
CA ARG A 44 12.48 -5.65 -4.67
C ARG A 44 11.55 -6.43 -5.60
N GLN A 45 11.96 -7.63 -6.02
CA GLN A 45 11.15 -8.49 -6.89
C GLN A 45 9.86 -8.92 -6.20
N LYS A 46 9.90 -9.27 -4.91
CA LYS A 46 8.69 -9.62 -4.14
C LYS A 46 7.71 -8.45 -4.08
N HIS A 47 8.20 -7.23 -3.83
CA HIS A 47 7.36 -6.03 -3.83
C HIS A 47 6.80 -5.73 -5.23
N ALA A 48 7.61 -5.84 -6.28
CA ALA A 48 7.17 -5.64 -7.66
C ALA A 48 6.04 -6.61 -8.03
N LYS A 49 6.20 -7.90 -7.70
CA LYS A 49 5.16 -8.92 -7.94
C LYS A 49 3.89 -8.65 -7.14
N LYS A 50 4.01 -8.20 -5.88
CA LYS A 50 2.84 -7.84 -5.07
C LYS A 50 2.09 -6.65 -5.69
N ARG A 51 2.81 -5.60 -6.13
CA ARG A 51 2.21 -4.45 -6.82
C ARG A 51 1.53 -4.85 -8.11
N GLN A 52 2.18 -5.68 -8.93
CA GLN A 52 1.61 -6.17 -10.17
C GLN A 52 0.32 -6.96 -9.93
N LYS A 53 0.31 -7.84 -8.92
CA LYS A 53 -0.88 -8.60 -8.56
C LYS A 53 -2.03 -7.69 -8.10
N LEU A 54 -1.73 -6.66 -7.31
CA LEU A 54 -2.74 -5.69 -6.87
C LEU A 54 -3.33 -4.91 -8.06
N MET A 55 -2.49 -4.47 -9.00
CA MET A 55 -2.95 -3.79 -10.22
C MET A 55 -3.82 -4.71 -11.10
N GLU A 56 -3.45 -5.98 -11.22
CA GLU A 56 -4.22 -6.97 -11.98
C GLU A 56 -5.58 -7.27 -11.32
N GLU A 57 -5.61 -7.38 -9.99
CA GLU A 57 -6.83 -7.59 -9.20
C GLU A 57 -7.77 -6.38 -9.28
N GLU A 58 -7.23 -5.17 -9.21
CA GLU A 58 -7.98 -3.92 -9.39
C GLU A 58 -8.55 -3.81 -10.81
N ALA A 59 -7.72 -4.04 -11.83
CA ALA A 59 -8.17 -4.02 -13.22
C ALA A 59 -9.24 -5.08 -13.50
N PHE A 60 -9.17 -6.25 -12.84
CA PHE A 60 -10.20 -7.28 -12.94
C PHE A 60 -11.49 -6.87 -12.22
N LEU A 61 -11.40 -6.30 -11.02
CA LEU A 61 -12.57 -5.90 -10.23
C LEU A 61 -13.40 -4.81 -10.92
N TYR A 62 -12.73 -3.89 -11.61
CA TYR A 62 -13.35 -2.78 -12.32
C TYR A 62 -13.43 -2.98 -13.84
N ALA A 63 -13.21 -4.20 -14.34
CA ALA A 63 -13.20 -4.48 -15.78
C ALA A 63 -14.53 -4.12 -16.48
N ASP A 64 -15.65 -4.28 -15.77
CA ASP A 64 -17.01 -3.98 -16.25
C ASP A 64 -17.56 -2.65 -15.69
N SER A 65 -16.72 -1.84 -15.03
CA SER A 65 -17.10 -0.51 -14.56
C SER A 65 -17.32 0.42 -15.75
N ASP A 66 -18.44 1.15 -15.75
CA ASP A 66 -18.71 2.22 -16.73
C ASP A 66 -18.27 3.60 -16.22
N ASP A 67 -17.59 3.63 -15.06
CA ASP A 67 -17.04 4.81 -14.38
C ASP A 67 -18.02 5.96 -14.17
N ARG A 68 -19.33 5.64 -14.16
CA ARG A 68 -20.39 6.63 -14.06
C ARG A 68 -20.50 7.28 -12.67
N PHE A 69 -20.23 6.49 -11.63
CA PHE A 69 -20.38 6.94 -10.24
C PHE A 69 -19.02 7.34 -9.65
N ALA A 70 -18.99 8.48 -8.98
CA ALA A 70 -17.87 8.88 -8.12
C ALA A 70 -17.91 8.13 -6.78
N PHE A 71 -19.11 7.79 -6.31
CA PHE A 71 -19.32 6.99 -5.10
C PHE A 71 -20.61 6.19 -5.21
N ILE A 72 -20.56 4.87 -4.95
CA ILE A 72 -21.74 4.00 -4.92
C ILE A 72 -22.17 3.82 -3.44
N ALA A 73 -23.32 4.38 -3.08
CA ALA A 73 -23.86 4.29 -1.72
C ALA A 73 -24.50 2.92 -1.44
N GLY A 74 -24.88 2.19 -2.48
CA GLY A 74 -25.39 0.84 -2.36
C GLY A 74 -25.91 0.25 -3.67
N TYR A 75 -26.44 -0.96 -3.55
CA TYR A 75 -27.12 -1.66 -4.63
C TYR A 75 -28.57 -1.92 -4.23
N THR A 76 -29.48 -1.67 -5.15
CA THR A 76 -30.89 -2.03 -4.98
C THR A 76 -31.05 -3.55 -4.91
N SER A 77 -32.21 -4.04 -4.48
CA SER A 77 -32.50 -5.49 -4.45
C SER A 77 -32.43 -6.16 -5.83
N GLY A 78 -32.54 -5.37 -6.91
CA GLY A 78 -32.36 -5.82 -8.29
C GLY A 78 -30.91 -5.74 -8.81
N GLY A 79 -29.94 -5.35 -7.96
CA GLY A 79 -28.53 -5.25 -8.33
C GLY A 79 -28.14 -3.96 -9.06
N MET A 80 -29.05 -2.99 -9.19
CA MET A 80 -28.71 -1.68 -9.79
C MET A 80 -27.99 -0.80 -8.76
N PRO A 81 -26.80 -0.24 -9.09
CA PRO A 81 -26.09 0.68 -8.21
C PRO A 81 -26.81 2.02 -8.11
N TYR A 82 -26.71 2.67 -6.95
CA TYR A 82 -27.09 4.07 -6.74
C TYR A 82 -26.06 4.78 -5.87
N GLY A 83 -25.89 6.07 -6.08
CA GLY A 83 -24.89 6.89 -5.41
C GLY A 83 -24.66 8.21 -6.14
N THR A 84 -23.54 8.85 -5.85
CA THR A 84 -23.15 10.16 -6.41
C THR A 84 -22.39 9.96 -7.71
N THR A 85 -22.80 10.66 -8.76
CA THR A 85 -22.12 10.65 -10.06
C THR A 85 -21.06 11.73 -10.18
N TRP A 86 -20.11 11.56 -11.10
CA TRP A 86 -19.13 12.62 -11.40
C TRP A 86 -19.80 13.88 -11.95
N GLU A 87 -20.83 13.72 -12.78
CA GLU A 87 -21.64 14.81 -13.35
C GLU A 87 -22.34 15.63 -12.26
N GLU A 88 -22.91 14.99 -11.24
CA GLU A 88 -23.54 15.68 -10.10
C GLU A 88 -22.54 16.53 -9.30
N LEU A 89 -21.27 16.11 -9.24
CA LEU A 89 -20.19 16.88 -8.61
C LEU A 89 -19.56 17.92 -9.55
N GLY A 90 -19.94 17.93 -10.83
CA GLY A 90 -19.30 18.76 -11.85
C GLY A 90 -17.84 18.38 -12.10
N LEU A 91 -17.49 17.12 -11.86
CA LEU A 91 -16.14 16.57 -12.01
C LEU A 91 -16.08 15.64 -13.22
N GLU A 92 -14.88 15.49 -13.76
CA GLU A 92 -14.58 14.42 -14.72
C GLU A 92 -14.34 13.11 -13.96
N PRO A 93 -14.64 11.95 -14.57
CA PRO A 93 -14.23 10.67 -14.03
C PRO A 93 -12.74 10.67 -13.67
N TYR A 94 -12.41 10.08 -12.52
CA TYR A 94 -11.04 10.03 -11.98
C TYR A 94 -10.46 11.39 -11.54
N ALA A 95 -11.30 12.39 -11.24
CA ALA A 95 -10.84 13.60 -10.58
C ALA A 95 -10.08 13.26 -9.28
N SER A 96 -9.10 14.10 -8.92
CA SER A 96 -8.25 13.83 -7.77
C SER A 96 -9.05 13.79 -6.48
N TYR A 97 -8.52 13.12 -5.46
CA TYR A 97 -9.14 13.08 -4.14
C TYR A 97 -9.40 14.49 -3.57
N GLU A 98 -8.48 15.43 -3.82
CA GLU A 98 -8.63 16.82 -3.40
C GLU A 98 -9.85 17.48 -4.06
N GLN A 99 -10.01 17.30 -5.38
CA GLN A 99 -11.15 17.84 -6.14
C GLN A 99 -12.48 17.21 -5.70
N LEU A 100 -12.48 15.91 -5.43
CA LEU A 100 -13.63 15.20 -4.89
C LEU A 100 -14.04 15.76 -3.53
N MET A 101 -13.09 15.87 -2.60
CA MET A 101 -13.37 16.39 -1.25
C MET A 101 -13.83 17.84 -1.27
N GLU A 102 -13.27 18.67 -2.17
CA GLU A 102 -13.73 20.05 -2.35
C GLU A 102 -15.17 20.09 -2.88
N ALA A 103 -15.52 19.25 -3.86
CA ALA A 103 -16.87 19.16 -4.39
C ALA A 103 -17.87 18.69 -3.31
N TYR A 104 -17.52 17.69 -2.49
CA TYR A 104 -18.34 17.24 -1.37
C TYR A 104 -18.48 18.30 -0.27
N ALA A 105 -17.39 18.96 0.13
CA ALA A 105 -17.45 20.04 1.12
C ALA A 105 -18.29 21.23 0.64
N SER A 106 -18.31 21.47 -0.67
CA SER A 106 -19.17 22.48 -1.29
C SER A 106 -20.66 22.10 -1.25
N LEU A 107 -21.00 20.81 -1.25
CA LEU A 107 -22.37 20.31 -1.08
C LEU A 107 -22.87 20.41 0.37
N GLU A 108 -21.98 20.27 1.35
CA GLU A 108 -22.31 20.32 2.79
C GLU A 108 -22.61 21.74 3.32
N GLY A 109 -22.55 22.77 2.45
CA GLY A 109 -22.93 24.16 2.78
C GLY A 109 -24.42 24.40 3.14
N ILE A 110 -25.22 23.36 3.35
CA ILE A 110 -26.63 23.41 3.81
C ILE A 110 -26.82 22.82 5.23
N GLY A 111 -25.80 22.25 5.88
CA GLY A 111 -25.94 21.71 7.24
C GLY A 111 -24.64 21.77 8.05
N GLU A 112 -24.68 22.60 9.11
CA GLU A 112 -23.76 22.71 10.27
C GLU A 112 -22.33 22.16 10.14
N LYS A 113 -21.36 23.09 10.23
CA LYS A 113 -19.95 22.82 10.59
C LYS A 113 -19.88 21.93 11.83
N GLY A 114 -19.62 20.64 11.63
CA GLY A 114 -19.04 19.79 12.67
C GLY A 114 -17.54 20.02 12.71
N ASP A 115 -17.04 20.49 13.85
CA ASP A 115 -15.61 20.64 14.11
C ASP A 115 -14.90 19.29 13.87
N HIS A 116 -14.10 19.21 12.81
CA HIS A 116 -13.24 18.07 12.53
C HIS A 116 -11.99 18.23 13.40
N ASP A 117 -12.02 17.64 14.59
CA ASP A 117 -10.87 17.54 15.48
C ASP A 117 -9.64 16.97 14.74
N ASP A 118 -8.48 17.58 15.01
CA ASP A 118 -7.16 17.33 14.42
C ASP A 118 -6.67 15.86 14.51
N ALA A 119 -7.18 14.97 13.65
CA ALA A 119 -6.72 13.58 13.54
C ALA A 119 -5.41 13.42 12.72
N ASP A 120 -4.89 14.48 12.11
CA ASP A 120 -3.74 14.43 11.18
C ASP A 120 -2.37 14.26 11.87
N LYS A 121 -2.32 14.24 13.21
CA LYS A 121 -1.07 14.00 13.95
C LYS A 121 -0.73 12.52 14.15
N GLY A 122 -1.72 11.62 14.12
CA GLY A 122 -1.51 10.20 14.42
C GLY A 122 -0.98 9.37 13.24
N GLU A 123 -1.33 9.74 12.00
CA GLU A 123 -0.95 8.96 10.82
C GLU A 123 0.51 9.17 10.40
N LYS A 124 1.08 10.36 10.65
CA LYS A 124 2.52 10.61 10.41
C LYS A 124 3.42 9.81 11.34
N GLU A 125 3.01 9.62 12.60
CA GLU A 125 3.74 8.76 13.56
C GLU A 125 3.66 7.27 13.18
N LEU A 126 2.51 6.80 12.67
CA LEU A 126 2.35 5.42 12.22
C LEU A 126 3.18 5.09 10.97
N CYS A 127 3.32 6.04 10.03
CA CYS A 127 4.18 5.88 8.86
C CYS A 127 5.67 5.86 9.20
N GLU A 128 6.14 6.68 10.16
CA GLU A 128 7.54 6.64 10.61
C GLU A 128 7.88 5.37 11.41
N LEU A 129 6.91 4.76 12.09
CA LEU A 129 7.11 3.53 12.86
C LEU A 129 7.15 2.27 11.99
N TYR A 130 6.46 2.26 10.84
CA TYR A 130 6.37 1.10 9.95
C TYR A 130 7.39 1.09 8.80
N PHE A 131 8.06 2.22 8.53
CA PHE A 131 9.06 2.35 7.45
C PHE A 131 10.49 2.64 7.93
N LYS A 132 10.83 2.32 9.19
CA LYS A 132 12.22 2.26 9.68
C LYS A 132 12.72 0.82 9.77
#